data_AF-A0A413B1L4-F1
#
_entry.id   AF-A0A413B1L4-F1
#
_cell.length_a   1.000
_cell.length_b   1.000
_cell.length_c   1.000
_cell.angle_alpha   90.00
_cell.angle_beta   90.00
_cell.angle_gamma   90.00
#
_symmetry.space_group_name_H-M   'P 1'
#
loop_
_entity.id
_entity.type
_entity.pdbx_description
1 polymer ?
#
loop_
_entity_poly.entity_id
_entity_poly.type
_entity_poly.pdbx_seq_one_letter_code
_entity_poly.pdbx_strand_id
1 'polypeptide(L)' 'NLNPKECVFIDDRPENIEGGRKLGMEGIVFTDYETGRKKLEQMLWIKS' A
#
# COMPACT_ATOMS: atom_id res chain seq x y z
N ASN A 1 -0.63 -8.94 16.37
CA ASN A 1 0.06 -9.00 15.07
C ASN A 1 -0.96 -8.95 13.95
N LEU A 2 -0.71 -8.16 12.91
CA LEU A 2 -1.54 -8.09 11.71
C LEU A 2 -1.07 -9.14 10.69
N ASN A 3 -1.97 -9.61 9.80
CA ASN A 3 -1.60 -10.43 8.65
C ASN A 3 -1.15 -9.51 7.49
N PRO A 4 0.13 -9.55 7.05
CA PRO A 4 0.63 -8.67 6.00
C PRO A 4 -0.18 -8.71 4.70
N LYS A 5 -0.75 -9.88 4.34
CA LYS A 5 -1.53 -10.05 3.10
C LYS A 5 -2.87 -9.31 3.10
N GLU A 6 -3.33 -8.89 4.27
CA GLU A 6 -4.55 -8.11 4.48
C GLU A 6 -4.23 -6.62 4.68
N CYS A 7 -2.97 -6.22 4.57
CA CYS A 7 -2.53 -4.84 4.77
C CYS A 7 -2.15 -4.15 3.46
N VAL A 8 -2.39 -2.84 3.42
CA VAL A 8 -1.84 -1.91 2.43
C VAL A 8 -0.84 -1.01 3.16
N PHE A 9 0.40 -0.95 2.67
CA PHE A 9 1.43 -0.08 3.20
C PHE A 9 1.62 1.15 2.30
N ILE A 10 1.61 2.33 2.91
CA ILE A 10 1.73 3.61 2.22
C ILE A 10 2.87 4.39 2.85
N ASP A 11 3.84 4.77 2.04
CA ASP A 11 5.07 5.43 2.45
C ASP A 11 5.63 6.21 1.25
N ASP A 12 6.31 7.33 1.46
CA ASP A 12 6.89 8.14 0.39
C ASP A 12 8.21 7.58 -0.13
N ARG A 13 8.85 6.66 0.61
CA ARG A 13 10.13 6.05 0.24
C ARG A 13 9.93 4.72 -0.49
N PRO A 14 10.40 4.58 -1.75
CA PRO A 14 10.26 3.35 -2.52
C PRO A 14 10.86 2.10 -1.84
N GLU A 15 11.95 2.26 -1.11
CA GLU A 15 12.61 1.16 -0.39
C GLU A 15 11.75 0.57 0.74
N ASN A 16 10.92 1.40 1.38
CA ASN A 16 9.98 0.93 2.41
C ASN A 16 8.87 0.10 1.78
N ILE A 17 8.35 0.53 0.63
CA ILE A 17 7.32 -0.19 -0.10
C ILE A 17 7.82 -1.54 -0.59
N GLU A 18 9.06 -1.60 -1.10
CA GLU A 18 9.70 -2.85 -1.48
C GLU A 18 9.88 -3.78 -0.26
N GLY A 19 10.28 -3.23 0.89
CA GLY A 19 10.34 -3.97 2.15
C GLY A 19 8.98 -4.56 2.57
N GLY A 20 7.92 -3.77 2.51
CA GLY A 20 6.56 -4.21 2.84
C GLY A 20 6.05 -5.31 1.91
N ARG A 21 6.30 -5.18 0.59
CA ARG A 21 5.95 -6.20 -0.41
C ARG A 21 6.65 -7.53 -0.17
N LYS A 22 7.93 -7.52 0.21
CA LYS A 22 8.68 -8.74 0.60
C LYS A 22 8.08 -9.45 1.81
N LEU A 23 7.42 -8.72 2.71
CA LEU A 23 6.70 -9.27 3.85
C LEU A 23 5.27 -9.72 3.50
N GLY A 24 4.80 -9.45 2.29
CA GLY A 24 3.48 -9.85 1.78
C GLY A 24 2.41 -8.77 1.80
N MET A 25 2.77 -7.50 2.05
CA MET A 25 1.83 -6.37 1.98
C MET A 25 1.64 -5.87 0.55
N GLU A 26 0.47 -5.30 0.28
CA GLU A 26 0.31 -4.38 -0.85
C GLU A 26 1.00 -3.05 -0.55
N GLY A 27 1.40 -2.30 -1.57
CA GLY A 27 2.27 -1.14 -1.38
C GLY A 27 1.99 0.02 -2.33
N ILE A 28 1.88 1.24 -1.79
CA ILE A 28 1.73 2.50 -2.52
C ILE A 28 2.88 3.45 -2.16
N VAL A 29 3.71 3.79 -3.16
CA VAL A 29 4.64 4.93 -3.01
C VAL A 29 3.81 6.21 -3.05
N PHE A 30 3.81 6.97 -1.96
CA PHE A 30 3.05 8.20 -1.82
C PHE A 30 3.79 9.37 -2.48
N THR A 31 3.11 10.07 -3.38
CA THR A 31 3.64 11.26 -4.09
C THR A 31 2.83 12.51 -3.77
N ASP A 32 1.50 12.35 -3.72
CA ASP A 32 0.53 13.40 -3.48
C ASP A 32 -0.80 12.79 -3.03
N TYR A 33 -1.64 13.64 -2.45
CA TYR A 33 -2.91 13.24 -1.87
C TYR A 33 -3.87 12.61 -2.87
N GLU A 34 -4.10 13.24 -4.03
CA GLU A 34 -5.11 12.77 -4.99
C GLU A 34 -4.71 11.43 -5.61
N THR A 35 -3.45 11.29 -6.00
CA THR A 35 -2.91 10.04 -6.53
C THR A 35 -2.93 8.95 -5.48
N GLY A 36 -2.52 9.25 -4.24
CA GLY A 36 -2.50 8.31 -3.13
C GLY A 36 -3.91 7.80 -2.77
N ARG A 37 -4.86 8.73 -2.60
CA ARG A 37 -6.27 8.42 -2.30
C ARG A 37 -6.88 7.54 -3.36
N LYS A 38 -6.74 7.90 -4.64
CA LYS A 38 -7.29 7.11 -5.76
C LYS A 38 -6.74 5.69 -5.82
N LYS A 39 -5.43 5.52 -5.61
CA LYS A 39 -4.80 4.18 -5.56
C LYS A 39 -5.33 3.36 -4.39
N LEU A 40 -5.47 3.98 -3.22
CA LEU A 40 -5.98 3.29 -2.04
C LEU A 40 -7.44 2.85 -2.24
N GLU A 41 -8.32 3.72 -2.72
CA GLU A 41 -9.72 3.39 -3.01
C GLU A 41 -9.84 2.23 -4.00
N GLN A 42 -9.03 2.22 -5.07
CA GLN A 42 -9.00 1.12 -6.03
C GLN A 42 -8.59 -0.22 -5.38
N MET A 43 -7.58 -0.20 -4.51
CA MET A 43 -7.13 -1.41 -3.80
C MET A 43 -8.19 -1.93 -2.83
N LEU A 44 -8.88 -1.03 -2.11
CA LEU A 44 -9.93 -1.41 -1.17
C LEU A 44 -11.17 -1.96 -1.89
N TRP A 45 -11.52 -1.42 -3.05
CA TRP A 45 -12.61 -1.94 -3.88
C TRP A 45 -12.35 -3.35 -4.43
N ILE A 46 -11.12 -3.66 -4.83
CA ILE A 46 -10.77 -5.00 -5.34
C ILE A 46 -10.80 -6.05 -4.22
N LYS A 47 -10.62 -5.63 -2.96
CA LYS A 47 -10.58 -6.52 -1.79
C LYS A 47 -11.95 -6.75 -1.14
N SER A 48 -13.00 -6.01 -1.53
CA SER A 48 -14.39 -6.21 -1.09
C SER A 48 -15.13 -7.19 -2.00
#